data_AF-A0AA35KJP9-F1
#
_entry.id   AF-A0AA35KJP9-F1
#
_cell.length_a   1.000
_cell.length_b   1.000
_cell.length_c   1.000
_cell.angle_alpha   90.00
_cell.angle_beta   90.00
_cell.angle_gamma   90.00
#
_symmetry.space_group_name_H-M   'P 1'
#
loop_
_entity.id
_entity.type
_entity.pdbx_description
1 polymer ?
#
loop_
_entity_poly.entity_id
_entity_poly.type
_entity_poly.pdbx_seq_one_letter_code
_entity_poly.pdbx_strand_id
1 'polypeptide(L)'
;MEDCGVSRGLQNRKMDGGEEDIPSKKAKRLCKYREKWEKEFNFLKKSRVGHGHAFCTICSCDFSVSHGGRTDVTQHKRSAKHKRGLEAQKHAPVMSAFVTRNTTEADQVRNAEVKMAMLCAKHNISFTFCDDFKKCVADMFPDSAIARKYSAGKTKTTQIVKGDD
;
A
#
# COMPACT_ATOMS: atom_id res chain seq x y z
N MET A 1 -14.42 29.87 17.72
CA MET A 1 -14.86 29.67 16.32
C MET A 1 -14.46 30.93 15.58
N GLU A 2 -13.36 30.89 14.84
CA GLU A 2 -12.73 32.07 14.22
C GLU A 2 -11.86 31.59 13.04
N ASP A 3 -11.36 32.46 12.17
CA ASP A 3 -12.12 33.51 11.47
C ASP A 3 -11.48 33.68 10.09
N CYS A 4 -12.13 34.40 9.17
CA CYS A 4 -11.57 34.70 7.84
C CYS A 4 -11.79 36.17 7.52
N GLY A 5 -11.14 37.02 8.32
CA GLY A 5 -11.12 38.46 8.15
C GLY A 5 -10.69 38.89 6.74
N VAL A 6 -11.28 40.00 6.30
CA VAL A 6 -10.97 40.65 5.03
C VAL A 6 -9.71 41.50 5.17
N SER A 7 -8.85 41.52 4.16
CA SER A 7 -7.84 42.58 3.95
C SER A 7 -7.59 42.79 2.46
N ARG A 8 -7.17 44.01 2.07
CA ARG A 8 -7.25 44.54 0.70
C ARG A 8 -5.89 45.04 0.18
N GLY A 9 -5.73 45.02 -1.15
CA GLY A 9 -4.78 45.81 -1.95
C GLY A 9 -5.17 45.61 -3.44
N LEU A 10 -5.44 46.61 -4.30
CA LEU A 10 -4.67 47.82 -4.71
C LEU A 10 -3.34 47.44 -5.39
N GLN A 11 -2.94 47.96 -6.57
CA GLN A 11 -3.51 48.94 -7.53
C GLN A 11 -2.66 48.85 -8.87
N ASN A 12 -2.92 49.43 -10.06
CA ASN A 12 -3.98 50.24 -10.71
C ASN A 12 -3.74 50.25 -12.27
N ARG A 13 -4.59 50.96 -13.05
CA ARG A 13 -4.41 51.46 -14.46
C ARG A 13 -4.63 50.43 -15.60
N LYS A 14 -5.23 50.78 -16.76
CA LYS A 14 -5.72 52.07 -17.31
C LYS A 14 -6.71 51.86 -18.49
N MET A 15 -7.73 52.72 -18.65
CA MET A 15 -8.37 53.22 -19.92
C MET A 15 -8.94 52.20 -20.96
N ASP A 16 -10.07 52.41 -21.66
CA ASP A 16 -11.23 53.32 -21.50
C ASP A 16 -12.40 52.91 -22.46
N GLY A 17 -13.64 53.30 -22.13
CA GLY A 17 -14.79 53.37 -23.09
C GLY A 17 -15.67 52.13 -23.36
N GLY A 18 -17.00 52.35 -23.41
CA GLY A 18 -18.02 51.44 -23.98
C GLY A 18 -18.85 50.66 -22.95
N GLU A 19 -20.13 51.01 -22.78
CA GLU A 19 -21.01 50.46 -21.74
C GLU A 19 -22.32 49.87 -22.32
N GLU A 20 -22.46 48.54 -22.24
CA GLU A 20 -23.73 47.83 -22.41
C GLU A 20 -23.93 46.89 -21.20
N ASP A 21 -25.10 46.95 -20.56
CA ASP A 21 -25.32 46.38 -19.22
C ASP A 21 -25.57 44.86 -19.26
N ILE A 22 -24.60 44.08 -18.76
CA ILE A 22 -24.71 42.62 -18.61
C ILE A 22 -24.91 42.27 -17.13
N PRO A 23 -26.08 41.69 -16.74
CA PRO A 23 -26.41 41.39 -15.35
C PRO A 23 -25.35 40.56 -14.61
N SER A 24 -24.66 41.20 -13.67
CA SER A 24 -23.51 40.64 -12.95
C SER A 24 -23.90 39.43 -12.06
N LYS A 25 -23.59 38.23 -12.55
CA LYS A 25 -23.80 36.96 -11.82
C LYS A 25 -22.83 36.88 -10.64
N LYS A 26 -23.32 37.19 -9.43
CA LYS A 26 -22.60 37.09 -8.14
C LYS A 26 -21.72 35.84 -8.09
N ALA A 27 -20.39 36.05 -8.06
CA ALA A 27 -19.41 34.98 -8.12
C ALA A 27 -19.57 33.99 -6.94
N LYS A 28 -19.95 32.75 -7.24
CA LYS A 28 -20.11 31.70 -6.22
C LYS A 28 -18.74 31.30 -5.68
N ARG A 29 -18.53 31.51 -4.37
CA ARG A 29 -17.29 31.18 -3.64
C ARG A 29 -16.96 29.70 -3.81
N LEU A 30 -15.96 29.38 -4.62
CA LEU A 30 -15.52 28.00 -4.84
C LEU A 30 -14.96 27.40 -3.55
N CYS A 31 -15.40 26.20 -3.23
CA CYS A 31 -14.83 25.40 -2.14
C CYS A 31 -13.45 24.87 -2.52
N LYS A 32 -12.58 24.70 -1.51
CA LYS A 32 -11.27 24.05 -1.64
C LYS A 32 -11.24 22.78 -0.80
N TYR A 33 -10.46 21.81 -1.27
CA TYR A 33 -10.11 20.60 -0.54
C TYR A 33 -9.55 20.92 0.86
N ARG A 34 -9.85 20.07 1.85
CA ARG A 34 -9.28 20.18 3.20
C ARG A 34 -8.85 18.81 3.69
N GLU A 35 -7.57 18.67 4.04
CA GLU A 35 -6.95 17.42 4.51
C GLU A 35 -7.62 16.87 5.79
N LYS A 36 -8.28 17.73 6.59
CA LYS A 36 -9.10 17.27 7.73
C LYS A 36 -10.23 16.30 7.34
N TRP A 37 -10.68 16.32 6.08
CA TRP A 37 -11.70 15.38 5.59
C TRP A 37 -11.16 13.95 5.42
N GLU A 38 -9.84 13.74 5.27
CA GLU A 38 -9.24 12.40 5.18
C GLU A 38 -9.47 11.59 6.47
N LYS A 39 -9.52 12.27 7.64
CA LYS A 39 -9.86 11.66 8.94
C LYS A 39 -11.31 11.15 9.04
N GLU A 40 -12.20 11.66 8.19
CA GLU A 40 -13.65 11.37 8.23
C GLU A 40 -14.11 10.51 7.04
N PHE A 41 -13.33 10.52 5.95
CA PHE A 41 -13.56 9.77 4.73
C PHE A 41 -12.26 9.05 4.34
N ASN A 42 -12.05 7.85 4.88
CA ASN A 42 -10.86 7.01 4.66
C ASN A 42 -10.53 6.71 3.18
N PHE A 43 -11.51 6.81 2.28
CA PHE A 43 -11.33 6.66 0.84
C PHE A 43 -10.82 7.92 0.13
N LEU A 44 -10.78 9.06 0.83
CA LEU A 44 -10.52 10.38 0.27
C LEU A 44 -9.04 10.71 0.40
N LYS A 45 -8.44 11.26 -0.66
CA LYS A 45 -7.09 11.82 -0.63
C LYS A 45 -7.03 13.13 -1.41
N LYS A 46 -6.02 13.95 -1.10
CA LYS A 46 -5.65 15.14 -1.88
C LYS A 46 -5.49 14.81 -3.37
N SER A 47 -6.20 15.55 -4.23
CA SER A 47 -6.13 15.42 -5.70
C SER A 47 -4.81 15.95 -6.26
N ARG A 48 -4.34 15.37 -7.37
CA ARG A 48 -3.25 15.92 -8.20
C ARG A 48 -3.73 16.97 -9.21
N VAL A 49 -5.03 17.00 -9.52
CA VAL A 49 -5.65 17.91 -10.52
C VAL A 49 -5.75 19.35 -9.99
N GLY A 50 -5.84 19.52 -8.67
CA GLY A 50 -5.73 20.84 -8.01
C GLY A 50 -6.64 21.00 -6.79
N HIS A 51 -6.52 22.15 -6.12
CA HIS A 51 -7.17 22.43 -4.83
C HIS A 51 -8.72 22.39 -4.85
N GLY A 52 -9.35 22.43 -6.02
CA GLY A 52 -10.81 22.30 -6.20
C GLY A 52 -11.31 20.85 -6.34
N HIS A 53 -10.42 19.85 -6.28
CA HIS A 53 -10.71 18.44 -6.52
C HIS A 53 -10.28 17.56 -5.34
N ALA A 54 -10.88 16.38 -5.24
CA ALA A 54 -10.49 15.31 -4.33
C ALA A 54 -10.35 13.99 -5.08
N PHE A 55 -9.39 13.15 -4.68
CA PHE A 55 -9.24 11.80 -5.21
C PHE A 55 -10.00 10.79 -4.34
N CYS A 56 -10.74 9.87 -4.96
CA CYS A 56 -11.31 8.72 -4.27
C CYS A 56 -10.54 7.44 -4.65
N THR A 57 -9.97 6.76 -3.65
CA THR A 57 -9.26 5.49 -3.83
C THR A 57 -10.18 4.37 -4.33
N ILE A 58 -11.39 4.26 -3.76
CA ILE A 58 -12.39 3.24 -4.11
C ILE A 58 -12.87 3.38 -5.56
N CYS A 59 -13.08 4.62 -6.01
CA CYS A 59 -13.48 4.90 -7.40
C CYS A 59 -12.30 5.04 -8.36
N SER A 60 -11.06 5.07 -7.85
CA SER A 60 -9.82 5.42 -8.56
C SER A 60 -10.00 6.59 -9.53
N CYS A 61 -10.54 7.70 -9.03
CA CYS A 61 -10.71 8.93 -9.82
C CYS A 61 -10.78 10.19 -8.95
N ASP A 62 -10.37 11.30 -9.55
CA ASP A 62 -10.63 12.64 -9.05
C ASP A 62 -12.09 13.06 -9.30
N PHE A 63 -12.62 13.91 -8.43
CA PHE A 63 -13.92 14.55 -8.57
C PHE A 63 -13.90 15.96 -7.99
N SER A 64 -14.73 16.86 -8.52
CA SER A 64 -14.80 18.24 -8.03
C SER A 64 -15.44 18.29 -6.64
N VAL A 65 -14.82 19.06 -5.75
CA VAL A 65 -15.35 19.48 -4.45
C VAL A 65 -15.53 21.00 -4.41
N SER A 66 -15.63 21.63 -5.59
CA SER A 66 -15.60 23.10 -5.73
C SER A 66 -16.95 23.78 -5.49
N HIS A 67 -18.06 23.02 -5.41
CA HIS A 67 -19.42 23.58 -5.32
C HIS A 67 -20.01 23.46 -3.91
N GLY A 68 -20.12 22.25 -3.38
CA GLY A 68 -20.61 21.95 -2.03
C GLY A 68 -19.53 21.41 -1.08
N GLY A 69 -18.30 21.16 -1.56
CA GLY A 69 -17.17 20.77 -0.72
C GLY A 69 -17.38 19.42 -0.04
N ARG A 70 -17.58 19.45 1.29
CA ARG A 70 -17.93 18.27 2.10
C ARG A 70 -19.23 17.61 1.62
N THR A 71 -20.18 18.40 1.13
CA THR A 71 -21.43 17.89 0.56
C THR A 71 -21.16 17.08 -0.70
N ASP A 72 -20.23 17.53 -1.56
CA ASP A 72 -19.84 16.83 -2.79
C ASP A 72 -19.18 15.47 -2.45
N VAL A 73 -18.32 15.42 -1.43
CA VAL A 73 -17.75 14.17 -0.89
C VAL A 73 -18.85 13.22 -0.36
N THR A 74 -19.87 13.77 0.28
CA THR A 74 -21.00 12.99 0.84
C THR A 74 -21.91 12.45 -0.27
N GLN A 75 -22.14 13.22 -1.33
CA GLN A 75 -22.84 12.76 -2.55
C GLN A 75 -22.02 11.70 -3.29
N HIS A 76 -20.70 11.90 -3.43
CA HIS A 76 -19.79 10.92 -4.03
C HIS A 76 -19.87 9.57 -3.31
N LYS A 77 -19.83 9.54 -1.96
CA LYS A 77 -20.00 8.33 -1.14
C LYS A 77 -21.32 7.59 -1.43
N ARG A 78 -22.39 8.30 -1.80
CA ARG A 78 -23.70 7.73 -2.13
C ARG A 78 -23.82 7.25 -3.59
N SER A 79 -22.87 7.61 -4.45
CA SER A 79 -22.93 7.32 -5.90
C SER A 79 -22.85 5.82 -6.24
N ALA A 80 -23.43 5.44 -7.38
CA ALA A 80 -23.40 4.06 -7.86
C ALA A 80 -21.98 3.55 -8.14
N LYS A 81 -21.07 4.41 -8.67
CA LYS A 81 -19.66 4.05 -8.89
C LYS A 81 -18.97 3.69 -7.56
N HIS A 82 -19.20 4.50 -6.51
CA HIS A 82 -18.61 4.27 -5.19
C HIS A 82 -19.14 3.01 -4.51
N LYS A 83 -20.46 2.80 -4.55
CA LYS A 83 -21.08 1.55 -4.06
C LYS A 83 -20.54 0.32 -4.79
N ARG A 84 -20.49 0.34 -6.13
CA ARG A 84 -19.95 -0.78 -6.92
C ARG A 84 -18.48 -1.05 -6.62
N GLY A 85 -17.68 0.00 -6.36
CA GLY A 85 -16.29 -0.14 -5.93
C GLY A 85 -16.16 -0.78 -4.54
N LEU A 86 -17.02 -0.43 -3.59
CA LEU A 86 -17.09 -1.07 -2.27
C LEU A 86 -17.45 -2.56 -2.37
N GLU A 87 -18.49 -2.92 -3.12
CA GLU A 87 -18.88 -4.32 -3.29
C GLU A 87 -17.79 -5.14 -4.01
N ALA A 88 -17.17 -4.58 -5.07
CA ALA A 88 -16.05 -5.22 -5.74
C ALA A 88 -14.85 -5.48 -4.80
N GLN A 89 -14.57 -4.58 -3.85
CA GLN A 89 -13.50 -4.78 -2.87
C GLN A 89 -13.80 -5.85 -1.81
N LYS A 90 -15.07 -6.20 -1.56
CA LYS A 90 -15.42 -7.34 -0.67
C LYS A 90 -15.12 -8.69 -1.30
N HIS A 91 -15.22 -8.78 -2.63
CA HIS A 91 -15.04 -10.02 -3.39
C HIS A 91 -13.68 -10.13 -4.09
N ALA A 92 -12.92 -9.05 -4.14
CA ALA A 92 -11.52 -9.09 -4.59
C ALA A 92 -10.70 -9.95 -3.60
N PRO A 93 -9.97 -10.98 -4.05
CA PRO A 93 -9.07 -11.72 -3.19
C PRO A 93 -7.99 -10.77 -2.66
N VAL A 94 -7.80 -10.74 -1.35
CA VAL A 94 -6.79 -9.87 -0.73
C VAL A 94 -5.41 -10.33 -1.22
N MET A 95 -4.65 -9.42 -1.85
CA MET A 95 -3.36 -9.76 -2.47
C MET A 95 -2.28 -10.23 -1.47
N SER A 96 -2.59 -10.18 -0.16
CA SER A 96 -1.84 -10.90 0.87
C SER A 96 -1.70 -12.39 0.59
N ALA A 97 -2.64 -13.03 -0.11
CA ALA A 97 -2.56 -14.45 -0.48
C ALA A 97 -1.34 -14.80 -1.37
N PHE A 98 -0.76 -13.82 -2.07
CA PHE A 98 0.50 -14.00 -2.80
C PHE A 98 1.74 -13.84 -1.91
N VAL A 99 1.63 -13.06 -0.83
CA VAL A 99 2.70 -12.82 0.16
C VAL A 99 2.75 -13.97 1.18
N THR A 100 1.59 -14.43 1.66
CA THR A 100 1.45 -15.65 2.44
C THR A 100 1.35 -16.86 1.51
N ARG A 101 2.47 -17.22 0.86
CA ARG A 101 2.66 -18.63 0.51
C ARG A 101 2.60 -19.40 1.83
N ASN A 102 1.61 -20.28 2.01
CA ASN A 102 1.60 -21.18 3.17
C ASN A 102 2.91 -21.97 3.14
N THR A 103 3.83 -21.70 4.08
CA THR A 103 5.16 -22.30 4.10
C THR A 103 5.01 -23.81 4.16
N THR A 104 5.28 -24.50 3.05
CA THR A 104 5.09 -25.94 3.00
C THR A 104 6.14 -26.60 3.89
N GLU A 105 5.88 -27.82 4.35
CA GLU A 105 6.86 -28.59 5.11
C GLU A 105 8.19 -28.73 4.34
N ALA A 106 8.14 -28.83 3.01
CA ALA A 106 9.32 -28.81 2.15
C ALA A 106 10.06 -27.45 2.16
N ASP A 107 9.35 -26.33 2.26
CA ASP A 107 9.96 -25.00 2.45
C ASP A 107 10.55 -24.85 3.86
N GLN A 108 9.93 -25.45 4.88
CA GLN A 108 10.46 -25.48 6.25
C GLN A 108 11.76 -26.31 6.33
N VAL A 109 11.80 -27.48 5.70
CA VAL A 109 13.03 -28.30 5.54
C VAL A 109 14.10 -27.50 4.81
N ARG A 110 13.79 -26.91 3.64
CA ARG A 110 14.76 -26.10 2.88
C ARG A 110 15.30 -24.92 3.69
N ASN A 111 14.45 -24.25 4.48
CA ASN A 111 14.85 -23.16 5.38
C ASN A 111 15.79 -23.64 6.50
N ALA A 112 15.55 -24.81 7.10
CA ALA A 112 16.46 -25.42 8.08
C ALA A 112 17.82 -25.76 7.46
N GLU A 113 17.83 -26.34 6.26
CA GLU A 113 19.04 -26.68 5.51
C GLU A 113 19.85 -25.44 5.11
N VAL A 114 19.20 -24.38 4.63
CA VAL A 114 19.83 -23.08 4.31
C VAL A 114 20.42 -22.42 5.55
N LYS A 115 19.70 -22.42 6.68
CA LYS A 115 20.21 -21.88 7.95
C LYS A 115 21.43 -22.64 8.44
N MET A 116 21.44 -23.96 8.34
CA MET A 116 22.59 -24.78 8.74
C MET A 116 23.79 -24.53 7.82
N ALA A 117 23.57 -24.44 6.51
CA ALA A 117 24.61 -24.11 5.54
C ALA A 117 25.23 -22.72 5.80
N MET A 118 24.40 -21.71 6.06
CA MET A 118 24.83 -20.36 6.42
C MET A 118 25.58 -20.32 7.75
N LEU A 119 25.16 -21.10 8.75
CA LEU A 119 25.86 -21.23 10.04
C LEU A 119 27.25 -21.86 9.84
N CYS A 120 27.35 -22.93 9.06
CA CYS A 120 28.63 -23.56 8.76
C CYS A 120 29.59 -22.61 8.02
N ALA A 121 29.10 -21.89 7.01
CA ALA A 121 29.90 -20.88 6.30
C ALA A 121 30.36 -19.74 7.23
N LYS A 122 29.45 -19.19 8.04
CA LYS A 122 29.74 -18.10 8.99
C LYS A 122 30.81 -18.46 10.03
N HIS A 123 30.81 -19.71 10.49
CA HIS A 123 31.71 -20.19 11.55
C HIS A 123 32.87 -21.06 11.01
N ASN A 124 33.10 -21.09 9.69
CA ASN A 124 34.11 -21.90 9.01
C ASN A 124 34.09 -23.39 9.39
N ILE A 125 32.90 -23.94 9.61
CA ILE A 125 32.69 -25.35 9.96
C ILE A 125 32.73 -26.17 8.67
N SER A 126 33.59 -27.20 8.63
CA SER A 126 33.67 -28.13 7.49
C SER A 126 32.30 -28.72 7.17
N PHE A 127 31.88 -28.65 5.91
CA PHE A 127 30.62 -29.23 5.45
C PHE A 127 30.57 -30.77 5.55
N THR A 128 31.68 -31.45 5.87
CA THR A 128 31.64 -32.86 6.30
C THR A 128 30.83 -33.06 7.58
N PHE A 129 30.80 -32.08 8.48
CA PHE A 129 29.94 -32.11 9.68
C PHE A 129 28.46 -32.28 9.31
N CYS A 130 28.02 -31.71 8.18
CA CYS A 130 26.65 -31.86 7.69
C CYS A 130 26.31 -33.32 7.32
N ASP A 131 27.30 -34.13 6.91
CA ASP A 131 27.08 -35.55 6.60
C ASP A 131 26.86 -36.42 7.83
N ASP A 132 27.30 -35.99 9.01
CA ASP A 132 27.04 -36.65 10.29
C ASP A 132 25.82 -36.05 10.99
N PHE A 133 25.68 -34.72 10.97
CA PHE A 133 24.51 -34.01 11.50
C PHE A 133 23.19 -34.50 10.87
N LYS A 134 23.16 -34.72 9.55
CA LYS A 134 21.96 -35.26 8.86
C LYS A 134 21.58 -36.69 9.29
N LYS A 135 22.49 -37.45 9.92
CA LYS A 135 22.21 -38.79 10.46
C LYS A 135 21.50 -38.64 11.81
N CYS A 136 22.11 -37.92 12.74
CA CYS A 136 21.60 -37.81 14.11
C CYS A 136 20.43 -36.82 14.29
N VAL A 137 20.18 -35.90 13.35
CA VAL A 137 19.09 -34.91 13.49
C VAL A 137 17.70 -35.54 13.60
N ALA A 138 17.46 -36.69 12.94
CA ALA A 138 16.23 -37.44 13.08
C ALA A 138 16.09 -38.11 14.46
N ASP A 139 17.20 -38.60 15.03
CA ASP A 139 17.24 -39.25 16.34
C ASP A 139 17.13 -38.24 17.50
N MET A 140 17.68 -37.03 17.31
CA MET A 140 17.58 -35.93 18.28
C MET A 140 16.16 -35.34 18.38
N PHE A 141 15.37 -35.40 17.31
CA PHE A 141 14.03 -34.79 17.21
C PHE A 141 13.04 -35.74 16.52
N PRO A 142 12.73 -36.91 17.11
CA PRO A 142 11.97 -37.97 16.45
C PRO A 142 10.51 -37.60 16.17
N ASP A 143 9.95 -36.64 16.90
CA ASP A 143 8.64 -36.03 16.71
C ASP A 143 8.59 -35.11 15.48
N SER A 144 9.67 -34.39 15.20
CA SER A 144 9.76 -33.37 14.16
C SER A 144 9.81 -33.95 12.75
N ALA A 145 8.73 -33.75 11.99
CA ALA A 145 8.66 -34.13 10.58
C ALA A 145 9.71 -33.39 9.72
N ILE A 146 10.11 -32.18 10.12
CA ILE A 146 11.17 -31.40 9.48
C ILE A 146 12.53 -32.07 9.71
N ALA A 147 12.81 -32.52 10.94
CA ALA A 147 14.06 -33.21 11.28
C ALA A 147 14.20 -34.55 10.54
N ARG A 148 13.14 -35.37 10.52
CA ARG A 148 13.11 -36.64 9.78
C ARG A 148 13.24 -36.49 8.25
N LYS A 149 13.07 -35.28 7.70
CA LYS A 149 13.22 -34.95 6.27
C LYS A 149 14.46 -34.10 5.96
N TYR A 150 15.20 -33.68 6.97
CA TYR A 150 16.46 -32.96 6.80
C TYR A 150 17.48 -33.89 6.12
N SER A 151 18.07 -33.45 5.01
CA SER A 151 18.93 -34.30 4.16
C SER A 151 20.21 -33.61 3.68
N ALA A 152 20.44 -32.34 4.04
CA ALA A 152 21.62 -31.58 3.66
C ALA A 152 22.90 -32.10 4.33
N GLY A 153 23.57 -33.00 3.61
CA GLY A 153 24.99 -33.33 3.75
C GLY A 153 25.89 -32.46 2.88
N LYS A 154 27.21 -32.74 2.90
CA LYS A 154 28.27 -31.90 2.32
C LYS A 154 27.94 -31.35 0.92
N THR A 155 27.53 -32.20 -0.02
CA THR A 155 27.26 -31.81 -1.41
C THR A 155 26.14 -30.77 -1.51
N LYS A 156 25.01 -31.02 -0.82
CA LYS A 156 23.83 -30.14 -0.83
C LYS A 156 24.11 -28.85 -0.08
N THR A 157 24.82 -28.90 1.05
CA THR A 157 25.33 -27.71 1.76
C THR A 157 26.25 -26.87 0.86
N THR A 158 27.13 -27.52 0.07
CA THR A 158 28.05 -26.83 -0.84
C THR A 158 27.30 -26.12 -1.97
N GLN A 159 26.27 -26.75 -2.55
CA GLN A 159 25.41 -26.13 -3.57
C GLN A 159 24.67 -24.90 -3.00
N ILE A 160 24.02 -25.07 -1.84
CA ILE A 160 23.30 -23.99 -1.15
C ILE A 160 24.18 -22.76 -0.85
N VAL A 161 25.47 -22.95 -0.53
CA VAL A 161 26.40 -21.85 -0.24
C VAL A 161 26.97 -21.20 -1.51
N LYS A 162 27.06 -21.94 -2.62
CA LYS A 162 27.48 -21.39 -3.92
C LYS A 162 26.37 -20.58 -4.60
N GLY A 163 25.12 -21.00 -4.40
CA GLY A 163 24.01 -20.61 -5.26
C GLY A 163 23.90 -21.52 -6.48
N ASP A 164 22.69 -21.60 -7.02
CA ASP A 164 22.42 -22.21 -8.32
C ASP A 164 22.34 -21.05 -9.35
N ASP A 165 23.28 -21.04 -10.31
CA ASP A 165 23.30 -20.14 -11.48
C ASP A 165 22.33 -20.62 -12.60
#